data_AF-A0A8T7H8S2-F1
#
_entry.id   AF-A0A8T7H8S2-F1
#
_cell.length_a   1.000
_cell.length_b   1.000
_cell.length_c   1.000
_cell.angle_alpha   90.00
_cell.angle_beta   90.00
_cell.angle_gamma   90.00
#
_symmetry.space_group_name_H-M   'P 1'
#
loop_
_entity.id
_entity.type
_entity.pdbx_description
1 polymer ?
#
loop_
_entity_poly.entity_id
_entity_poly.type
_entity_poly.pdbx_seq_one_letter_code
_entity_poly.pdbx_strand_id
1 'polypeptide(L)'
;MRDRLRLRMPTGITSLDPLLDGGVPPGSAVLLLGEHGAGNVEFVQTSIMHLAILKRSGNASEHLLLPDRIVYVTLTRMREDILREMALSFNPDLYIQLKEEIVFYDLSELYFDASIVPPDWYGEGSTIERLQKKQRRESGDILAELARVLGGCPDNSLIVMDSLTGIAPSLTGSPRWHAFIAFLRGLQQVAKRRNITIYLPLTSGILDRSR
;
A
#
# COMPACT_ATOMS: atom_id res chain seq x y z
N MET A 1 3.76 -25.97 15.19
CA MET A 1 4.40 -25.49 13.94
C MET A 1 3.56 -25.75 12.69
N ARG A 2 2.91 -26.93 12.54
CA ARG A 2 2.07 -27.25 11.36
C ARG A 2 0.78 -26.42 11.24
N ASP A 3 0.18 -25.96 12.34
CA ASP A 3 -1.06 -25.14 12.28
C ASP A 3 -0.83 -23.71 11.79
N ARG A 4 0.33 -23.10 12.09
CA ARG A 4 0.69 -21.77 11.55
C ARG A 4 0.87 -21.78 10.02
N LEU A 5 1.20 -22.93 9.43
CA LEU A 5 1.30 -23.07 7.97
C LEU A 5 -0.07 -23.12 7.28
N ARG A 6 -1.17 -23.23 8.04
CA ARG A 6 -2.54 -23.21 7.51
C ARG A 6 -3.22 -21.85 7.60
N LEU A 7 -2.70 -20.93 8.40
CA LEU A 7 -3.27 -19.59 8.47
C LEU A 7 -3.11 -18.87 7.13
N ARG A 8 -4.17 -18.21 6.68
CA ARG A 8 -4.22 -17.37 5.48
C ARG A 8 -4.86 -16.03 5.78
N MET A 9 -4.31 -14.96 5.21
CA MET A 9 -4.99 -13.68 5.17
C MET A 9 -5.87 -13.65 3.92
N PRO A 10 -7.20 -13.58 4.02
CA PRO A 10 -8.08 -13.63 2.87
C PRO A 10 -7.85 -12.42 1.96
N THR A 11 -7.85 -12.66 0.66
CA THR A 11 -7.81 -11.57 -0.34
C THR A 11 -9.17 -10.93 -0.50
N GLY A 12 -10.26 -11.64 -0.13
CA GLY A 12 -11.63 -11.17 -0.32
C GLY A 12 -12.18 -11.39 -1.72
N ILE A 13 -11.39 -12.04 -2.59
CA ILE A 13 -11.83 -12.43 -3.92
C ILE A 13 -12.28 -13.88 -3.85
N THR A 14 -13.59 -14.09 -3.96
CA THR A 14 -14.22 -15.41 -3.79
C THR A 14 -13.71 -16.47 -4.77
N SER A 15 -13.28 -16.07 -5.96
CA SER A 15 -12.68 -16.97 -6.96
C SER A 15 -11.20 -17.26 -6.72
N LEU A 16 -10.48 -16.41 -5.97
CA LEU A 16 -9.04 -16.53 -5.74
C LEU A 16 -8.73 -17.21 -4.40
N ASP A 17 -9.44 -16.85 -3.33
CA ASP A 17 -9.15 -17.37 -1.99
C ASP A 17 -9.16 -18.90 -1.93
N PRO A 18 -10.11 -19.64 -2.55
CA PRO A 18 -10.07 -21.11 -2.57
C PRO A 18 -8.83 -21.67 -3.26
N LEU A 19 -8.30 -20.99 -4.27
CA LEU A 19 -7.08 -21.41 -4.99
C LEU A 19 -5.82 -21.21 -4.13
N LEU A 20 -5.90 -20.39 -3.08
CA LEU A 20 -4.81 -20.08 -2.16
C LEU A 20 -5.03 -20.68 -0.76
N ASP A 21 -5.92 -21.67 -0.61
CA ASP A 21 -6.33 -22.27 0.66
C ASP A 21 -6.95 -21.28 1.67
N GLY A 22 -7.66 -20.26 1.18
CA GLY A 22 -8.34 -19.24 1.97
C GLY A 22 -7.69 -17.86 1.94
N GLY A 23 -6.59 -17.67 1.21
CA GLY A 23 -5.95 -16.36 1.02
C GLY A 23 -4.43 -16.43 0.91
N VAL A 24 -3.74 -15.30 1.08
CA VAL A 24 -2.27 -15.27 0.99
C VAL A 24 -1.62 -15.72 2.31
N PRO A 25 -0.43 -16.35 2.25
CA PRO A 25 0.33 -16.66 3.46
C PRO A 25 0.64 -15.37 4.25
N PRO A 26 0.48 -15.37 5.58
CA PRO A 26 0.87 -14.24 6.42
C PRO A 26 2.37 -13.89 6.25
N GLY A 27 2.70 -12.60 6.27
CA GLY A 27 4.06 -12.14 6.03
C GLY A 27 4.48 -12.08 4.55
N SER A 28 3.53 -12.08 3.62
CA SER A 28 3.79 -12.03 2.18
C SER A 28 3.96 -10.60 1.67
N ALA A 29 4.92 -10.38 0.76
CA ALA A 29 4.95 -9.21 -0.09
C ALA A 29 4.46 -9.60 -1.48
N VAL A 30 3.29 -9.10 -1.87
CA VAL A 30 2.57 -9.47 -3.10
C VAL A 30 2.68 -8.32 -4.10
N LEU A 31 3.36 -8.60 -5.21
CA LEU A 31 3.41 -7.69 -6.35
C LEU A 31 2.16 -7.88 -7.20
N LEU A 32 1.33 -6.84 -7.29
CA LEU A 32 0.15 -6.82 -8.16
C LEU A 32 0.58 -6.24 -9.51
N LEU A 33 1.13 -7.09 -10.37
CA LEU A 33 1.58 -6.72 -11.71
C LEU A 33 0.42 -6.82 -12.70
N GLY A 34 0.05 -5.72 -13.33
CA GLY A 34 -1.04 -5.69 -14.31
C GLY A 34 -0.88 -4.56 -15.32
N GLU A 35 -1.56 -4.69 -16.46
CA GLU A 35 -1.67 -3.59 -17.42
C GLU A 35 -2.41 -2.39 -16.82
N HIS A 36 -2.28 -1.23 -17.48
CA HIS A 36 -3.07 -0.07 -17.06
C HIS A 36 -4.57 -0.40 -17.16
N GLY A 37 -5.32 -0.18 -16.08
CA GLY A 37 -6.73 -0.56 -15.99
C GLY A 37 -7.00 -2.05 -15.76
N ALA A 38 -5.99 -2.88 -15.46
CA ALA A 38 -6.18 -4.32 -15.22
C ALA A 38 -6.84 -4.68 -13.88
N GLY A 39 -7.33 -3.70 -13.11
CA GLY A 39 -8.04 -3.97 -11.85
C GLY A 39 -7.17 -4.00 -10.59
N ASN A 40 -5.90 -3.57 -10.62
CA ASN A 40 -5.02 -3.64 -9.45
C ASN A 40 -5.52 -2.80 -8.27
N VAL A 41 -6.10 -1.63 -8.55
CA VAL A 41 -6.67 -0.75 -7.51
C VAL A 41 -7.94 -1.37 -6.94
N GLU A 42 -8.79 -1.91 -7.81
CA GLU A 42 -10.04 -2.58 -7.48
C GLU A 42 -9.80 -3.85 -6.67
N PHE A 43 -8.75 -4.61 -6.97
CA PHE A 43 -8.28 -5.74 -6.16
C PHE A 43 -7.98 -5.30 -4.73
N VAL A 44 -7.16 -4.25 -4.58
CA VAL A 44 -6.75 -3.70 -3.28
C VAL A 44 -7.98 -3.22 -2.50
N GLN A 45 -8.84 -2.41 -3.13
CA GLN A 45 -10.01 -1.86 -2.49
C GLN A 45 -10.99 -2.96 -2.05
N THR A 46 -11.24 -3.96 -2.91
CA THR A 46 -12.08 -5.13 -2.59
C THR A 46 -11.52 -5.88 -1.39
N SER A 47 -10.20 -6.10 -1.36
CA SER A 47 -9.54 -6.80 -0.27
C SER A 47 -9.67 -6.06 1.06
N ILE A 48 -9.40 -4.76 1.06
CA ILE A 48 -9.57 -3.90 2.24
C ILE A 48 -11.02 -3.94 2.75
N MET A 49 -11.99 -3.76 1.86
CA MET A 49 -13.41 -3.78 2.22
C MET A 49 -13.84 -5.12 2.82
N HIS A 50 -13.42 -6.22 2.19
CA HIS A 50 -13.72 -7.56 2.69
C HIS A 50 -13.14 -7.81 4.08
N LEU A 51 -11.89 -7.43 4.30
CA LEU A 51 -11.22 -7.58 5.60
C LEU A 51 -11.90 -6.74 6.69
N ALA A 52 -12.29 -5.51 6.38
CA ALA A 52 -13.02 -4.64 7.30
C ALA A 52 -14.37 -5.27 7.72
N ILE A 53 -15.11 -5.83 6.76
CA ILE A 53 -16.39 -6.51 7.01
C ILE A 53 -16.19 -7.77 7.87
N LEU A 54 -15.22 -8.62 7.52
CA LEU A 54 -14.94 -9.84 8.26
C LEU A 54 -14.54 -9.55 9.72
N LYS A 55 -13.64 -8.59 9.92
CA LYS A 55 -13.16 -8.18 11.25
C LYS A 55 -14.30 -7.72 12.14
N ARG A 56 -15.27 -6.99 11.56
CA ARG A 56 -16.46 -6.53 12.28
C ARG A 56 -17.46 -7.64 12.57
N SER A 57 -17.64 -8.58 11.63
CA SER A 57 -18.58 -9.69 11.81
C SER A 57 -18.15 -10.67 12.89
N GLY A 58 -16.84 -10.73 13.22
CA GLY A 58 -16.28 -11.73 14.12
C GLY A 58 -16.28 -13.16 13.57
N ASN A 59 -16.78 -13.38 12.35
CA ASN A 59 -16.96 -14.69 11.73
C ASN A 59 -15.70 -15.15 10.96
N ALA A 60 -14.52 -14.98 11.54
CA ALA A 60 -13.30 -15.52 10.95
C ALA A 60 -13.22 -17.03 11.23
N SER A 61 -13.07 -17.84 10.18
CA SER A 61 -12.74 -19.27 10.33
C SER A 61 -11.41 -19.44 11.08
N GLU A 62 -11.22 -20.55 11.78
CA GLU A 62 -9.99 -20.88 12.54
C GLU A 62 -8.71 -20.89 11.68
N HIS A 63 -8.85 -20.93 10.35
CA HIS A 63 -7.73 -20.90 9.40
C HIS A 63 -7.49 -19.52 8.78
N LEU A 64 -8.29 -18.51 9.12
CA LEU A 64 -8.11 -17.15 8.65
C LEU A 64 -7.36 -16.31 9.68
N LEU A 65 -6.41 -15.51 9.19
CA LEU A 65 -5.70 -14.52 9.98
C LEU A 65 -6.02 -13.14 9.43
N LEU A 66 -6.87 -12.42 10.15
CA LEU A 66 -7.19 -11.04 9.82
C LEU A 66 -6.08 -10.12 10.30
N PRO A 67 -5.79 -9.03 9.57
CA PRO A 67 -4.82 -8.05 10.00
C PRO A 67 -5.37 -7.21 11.15
N ASP A 68 -4.48 -6.89 12.11
CA ASP A 68 -4.82 -6.03 13.25
C ASP A 68 -5.07 -4.59 12.79
N ARG A 69 -4.34 -4.17 11.75
CA ARG A 69 -4.42 -2.84 11.12
C ARG A 69 -4.32 -2.93 9.60
N ILE A 70 -5.05 -2.06 8.93
CA ILE A 70 -4.88 -1.77 7.51
C ILE A 70 -4.15 -0.44 7.39
N VAL A 71 -2.99 -0.44 6.76
CA VAL A 71 -2.17 0.75 6.54
C VAL A 71 -2.11 1.03 5.05
N TYR A 72 -2.43 2.26 4.66
CA TYR A 72 -2.39 2.71 3.29
C TYR A 72 -1.33 3.81 3.15
N VAL A 73 -0.25 3.51 2.43
CA VAL A 73 0.83 4.44 2.13
C VAL A 73 0.62 4.97 0.72
N THR A 74 0.34 6.26 0.59
CA THR A 74 0.09 6.89 -0.70
C THR A 74 1.36 7.56 -1.22
N LEU A 75 1.67 7.39 -2.51
CA LEU A 75 2.84 7.98 -3.16
C LEU A 75 2.45 8.97 -4.25
N THR A 76 1.46 8.64 -5.06
CA THR A 76 1.07 9.46 -6.22
C THR A 76 -0.40 9.88 -6.18
N ARG A 77 -1.09 9.58 -5.09
CA ARG A 77 -2.53 9.80 -4.92
C ARG A 77 -2.80 10.41 -3.56
N MET A 78 -3.80 11.27 -3.48
CA MET A 78 -4.21 11.83 -2.19
C MET A 78 -5.12 10.86 -1.46
N ARG A 79 -5.07 10.92 -0.13
CA ARG A 79 -6.00 10.18 0.74
C ARG A 79 -7.46 10.44 0.35
N GLU A 80 -7.82 11.69 0.11
CA GLU A 80 -9.20 12.13 -0.13
C GLU A 80 -9.75 11.53 -1.42
N ASP A 81 -8.93 11.41 -2.47
CA ASP A 81 -9.31 10.80 -3.73
C ASP A 81 -9.55 9.30 -3.58
N ILE A 82 -8.65 8.59 -2.88
CA ILE A 82 -8.80 7.16 -2.60
C ILE A 82 -10.08 6.90 -1.81
N LEU A 83 -10.31 7.69 -0.76
CA LEU A 83 -11.52 7.57 0.07
C LEU A 83 -12.79 7.88 -0.73
N ARG A 84 -12.77 8.90 -1.60
CA ARG A 84 -13.89 9.23 -2.48
C ARG A 84 -14.20 8.10 -3.46
N GLU A 85 -13.19 7.53 -4.09
CA GLU A 85 -13.37 6.39 -5.01
C GLU A 85 -13.97 5.18 -4.31
N MET A 86 -13.47 4.84 -3.11
CA MET A 86 -14.03 3.74 -2.31
C MET A 86 -15.48 4.05 -1.91
N ALA A 87 -15.80 5.29 -1.52
CA ALA A 87 -17.17 5.69 -1.20
C ALA A 87 -18.14 5.57 -2.40
N LEU A 88 -17.66 5.80 -3.62
CA LEU A 88 -18.45 5.69 -4.85
C LEU A 88 -18.56 4.25 -5.36
N SER A 89 -17.61 3.39 -5.02
CA SER A 89 -17.53 2.01 -5.52
C SER A 89 -18.28 1.00 -4.63
N PHE A 90 -18.50 1.33 -3.35
CA PHE A 90 -19.11 0.43 -2.37
C PHE A 90 -20.35 1.05 -1.72
N ASN A 91 -21.19 0.20 -1.11
CA ASN A 91 -22.37 0.67 -0.39
C ASN A 91 -21.97 1.68 0.71
N PRO A 92 -22.62 2.86 0.81
CA PRO A 92 -22.31 3.90 1.80
C PRO A 92 -22.25 3.41 3.25
N ASP A 93 -23.06 2.43 3.62
CA ASP A 93 -23.10 1.86 4.98
C ASP A 93 -21.80 1.15 5.36
N LEU A 94 -21.07 0.64 4.36
CA LEU A 94 -19.77 -0.01 4.53
C LEU A 94 -18.63 1.02 4.62
N TYR A 95 -18.78 2.18 3.97
CA TYR A 95 -17.74 3.20 3.87
C TYR A 95 -17.49 3.95 5.18
N ILE A 96 -18.54 4.33 5.91
CA ILE A 96 -18.40 5.05 7.19
C ILE A 96 -17.51 4.26 8.15
N GLN A 97 -17.65 2.94 8.13
CA GLN A 97 -16.93 2.00 9.00
C GLN A 97 -15.49 1.76 8.51
N LEU A 98 -15.24 1.86 7.21
CA LEU A 98 -13.92 1.72 6.62
C LEU A 98 -12.94 2.82 7.06
N LYS A 99 -13.43 4.07 7.19
CA LYS A 99 -12.59 5.24 7.49
C LYS A 99 -11.80 5.10 8.79
N GLU A 100 -12.35 4.34 9.76
CA GLU A 100 -11.72 4.11 11.07
C GLU A 100 -10.74 2.92 11.07
N GLU A 101 -10.90 1.99 10.13
CA GLU A 101 -10.04 0.80 10.02
C GLU A 101 -8.72 1.07 9.28
N ILE A 102 -8.71 2.04 8.35
CA ILE A 102 -7.52 2.37 7.54
C ILE A 102 -6.73 3.51 8.17
N VAL A 103 -5.45 3.27 8.42
CA VAL A 103 -4.46 4.29 8.78
C VAL A 103 -3.75 4.74 7.52
N PHE A 104 -3.90 6.02 7.15
CA PHE A 104 -3.23 6.60 5.98
C PHE A 104 -1.90 7.26 6.35
N TYR A 105 -0.88 7.00 5.54
CA TYR A 105 0.36 7.77 5.49
C TYR A 105 0.49 8.39 4.11
N ASP A 106 0.23 9.70 4.03
CA ASP A 106 0.28 10.42 2.76
C ASP A 106 1.69 10.94 2.48
N LEU A 107 2.34 10.36 1.46
CA LEU A 107 3.65 10.79 0.97
C LEU A 107 3.55 11.47 -0.40
N SER A 108 2.34 11.77 -0.89
CA SER A 108 2.11 12.40 -2.19
C SER A 108 2.72 13.79 -2.29
N GLU A 109 2.59 14.63 -1.23
CA GLU A 109 3.27 15.93 -1.15
C GLU A 109 4.79 15.78 -1.36
N LEU A 110 5.42 14.79 -0.69
CA LEU A 110 6.87 14.56 -0.77
C LEU A 110 7.29 14.11 -2.17
N TYR A 111 6.49 13.24 -2.80
CA TYR A 111 6.71 12.79 -4.17
C TYR A 111 6.62 13.96 -5.17
N PHE A 112 5.55 14.76 -5.08
CA PHE A 112 5.32 15.86 -6.02
C PHE A 112 6.24 17.06 -5.81
N ASP A 113 6.66 17.36 -4.57
CA ASP A 113 7.67 18.39 -4.29
C ASP A 113 9.03 18.08 -4.95
N ALA A 114 9.31 16.80 -5.25
CA ALA A 114 10.49 16.36 -5.99
C ALA A 114 10.27 16.31 -7.52
N SER A 115 9.11 16.77 -8.01
CA SER A 115 8.70 16.69 -9.41
C SER A 115 8.54 18.08 -10.07
N ILE A 116 8.15 18.09 -11.35
CA ILE A 116 7.81 19.33 -12.09
C ILE A 116 6.37 19.80 -11.86
N VAL A 117 5.58 19.06 -11.08
CA VAL A 117 4.15 19.33 -10.92
C VAL A 117 3.94 20.68 -10.20
N PRO A 118 3.07 21.55 -10.73
CA PRO A 118 2.74 22.80 -10.06
C PRO A 118 2.16 22.54 -8.68
N PRO A 119 2.63 23.25 -7.65
CA PRO A 119 2.20 22.93 -6.31
C PRO A 119 0.74 23.14 -5.95
N ASP A 120 0.08 24.08 -6.63
CA ASP A 120 -1.33 24.34 -6.43
C ASP A 120 -2.22 23.18 -6.92
N TRP A 121 -1.62 22.15 -7.55
CA TRP A 121 -2.32 20.96 -8.02
C TRP A 121 -2.36 19.84 -6.98
N TYR A 122 -1.48 19.85 -5.96
CA TYR A 122 -1.35 18.72 -5.04
C TYR A 122 -1.28 19.04 -3.54
N GLY A 123 -1.37 20.30 -3.13
CA GLY A 123 -1.28 20.70 -1.72
C GLY A 123 -2.44 21.58 -1.27
N GLU A 124 -2.91 21.36 -0.05
CA GLU A 124 -3.69 22.36 0.69
C GLU A 124 -2.75 23.26 1.51
N GLY A 125 -2.90 24.57 1.37
CA GLY A 125 -2.14 25.57 2.12
C GLY A 125 -1.52 26.68 1.27
N SER A 126 -1.26 27.82 1.89
CA SER A 126 -0.65 28.97 1.21
C SER A 126 0.80 28.68 0.80
N THR A 127 1.29 29.37 -0.23
CA THR A 127 2.70 29.29 -0.69
C THR A 127 3.72 29.48 0.45
N ILE A 128 3.37 30.23 1.50
CA ILE A 128 4.19 30.51 2.68
C ILE A 128 4.29 29.31 3.62
N GLU A 129 3.17 28.63 3.92
CA GLU A 129 3.16 27.40 4.73
C GLU A 129 3.99 26.29 4.08
N ARG A 130 3.97 26.25 2.74
CA ARG A 130 4.77 25.33 1.95
C ARG A 130 6.26 25.66 1.97
N LEU A 131 6.64 26.93 1.90
CA LEU A 131 8.04 27.36 2.03
C LEU A 131 8.60 27.03 3.43
N GLN A 132 7.79 27.15 4.48
CA GLN A 132 8.16 26.72 5.84
C GLN A 132 8.29 25.20 5.96
N LYS A 133 7.37 24.42 5.36
CA LYS A 133 7.50 22.94 5.27
C LYS A 133 8.76 22.54 4.48
N LYS A 134 9.08 23.24 3.38
CA LYS A 134 10.25 23.00 2.53
C LYS A 134 11.57 23.39 3.21
N GLN A 135 11.58 24.41 4.08
CA GLN A 135 12.73 24.72 4.94
C GLN A 135 12.94 23.71 6.07
N ARG A 136 11.87 23.03 6.55
CA ARG A 136 11.97 21.94 7.53
C ARG A 136 12.31 20.58 6.91
N ARG A 137 11.92 20.37 5.65
CA ARG A 137 12.21 19.18 4.85
C ARG A 137 13.27 19.53 3.82
N GLU A 138 14.53 19.61 4.23
CA GLU A 138 15.63 19.47 3.28
C GLU A 138 15.42 18.15 2.51
N SER A 139 14.95 18.27 1.26
CA SER A 139 14.78 17.22 0.24
C SER A 139 14.77 15.78 0.77
N GLY A 140 13.74 15.43 1.54
CA GLY A 140 13.64 14.10 2.15
C GLY A 140 13.63 13.00 1.08
N ASP A 141 14.52 12.02 1.21
CA ASP A 141 14.54 10.85 0.35
C ASP A 141 13.23 10.06 0.54
N ILE A 142 12.41 9.96 -0.52
CA ILE A 142 11.16 9.19 -0.51
C ILE A 142 11.38 7.73 -0.06
N LEU A 143 12.54 7.12 -0.38
CA LEU A 143 12.87 5.76 0.06
C LEU A 143 13.16 5.69 1.56
N ALA A 144 13.81 6.72 2.11
CA ALA A 144 14.08 6.80 3.55
C ALA A 144 12.78 7.04 4.33
N GLU A 145 11.89 7.89 3.83
CA GLU A 145 10.60 8.14 4.44
C GLU A 145 9.68 6.92 4.37
N LEU A 146 9.67 6.20 3.23
CA LEU A 146 9.02 4.90 3.11
C LEU A 146 9.56 3.90 4.14
N ALA A 147 10.88 3.78 4.27
CA ALA A 147 11.49 2.89 5.25
C ALA A 147 11.09 3.25 6.68
N ARG A 148 11.02 4.54 7.01
CA ARG A 148 10.57 5.06 8.32
C ARG A 148 9.11 4.70 8.59
N VAL A 149 8.21 4.96 7.63
CA VAL A 149 6.77 4.66 7.76
C VAL A 149 6.55 3.15 7.90
N LEU A 150 7.14 2.35 7.01
CA LEU A 150 6.98 0.89 7.02
C LEU A 150 7.63 0.25 8.26
N GLY A 151 8.74 0.81 8.74
CA GLY A 151 9.36 0.40 10.01
C GLY A 151 8.48 0.67 11.24
N GLY A 152 7.66 1.73 11.21
CA GLY A 152 6.75 2.10 12.29
C GLY A 152 5.39 1.38 12.27
N CYS A 153 5.04 0.67 11.21
CA CYS A 153 3.76 -0.05 11.10
C CYS A 153 3.66 -1.17 12.15
N PRO A 154 2.49 -1.46 12.74
CA PRO A 154 2.32 -2.59 13.67
C PRO A 154 2.57 -3.96 13.03
N ASP A 155 2.88 -4.95 13.85
CA ASP A 155 2.92 -6.36 13.43
C ASP A 155 1.51 -6.81 12.98
N ASN A 156 1.44 -7.91 12.23
CA ASN A 156 0.17 -8.46 11.71
C ASN A 156 -0.69 -7.43 10.94
N SER A 157 -0.07 -6.49 10.23
CA SER A 157 -0.78 -5.49 9.43
C SER A 157 -0.92 -5.91 7.97
N LEU A 158 -1.97 -5.41 7.30
CA LEU A 158 -1.99 -5.29 5.84
C LEU A 158 -1.47 -3.90 5.47
N ILE A 159 -0.40 -3.84 4.68
CA ILE A 159 0.12 -2.60 4.12
C ILE A 159 -0.19 -2.55 2.64
N VAL A 160 -0.73 -1.44 2.18
CA VAL A 160 -0.85 -1.10 0.76
C VAL A 160 0.12 0.04 0.47
N MET A 161 0.98 -0.13 -0.53
CA MET A 161 1.84 0.93 -1.03
C MET A 161 1.50 1.20 -2.49
N ASP A 162 0.72 2.26 -2.74
CA ASP A 162 -0.15 2.35 -3.91
C ASP A 162 0.53 2.52 -5.26
N SER A 163 1.79 2.93 -5.34
CA SER A 163 2.44 3.02 -6.63
C SER A 163 3.94 2.83 -6.57
N LEU A 164 4.37 1.56 -6.63
CA LEU A 164 5.70 1.26 -7.15
C LEU A 164 5.88 1.86 -8.55
N THR A 165 4.81 1.90 -9.35
CA THR A 165 4.78 2.52 -10.68
C THR A 165 5.25 3.97 -10.68
N GLY A 166 4.91 4.75 -9.66
CA GLY A 166 5.27 6.18 -9.57
C GLY A 166 6.75 6.40 -9.29
N ILE A 167 7.34 5.56 -8.43
CA ILE A 167 8.72 5.75 -7.96
C ILE A 167 9.76 4.96 -8.75
N ALA A 168 9.41 3.80 -9.32
CA ALA A 168 10.38 2.92 -9.94
C ALA A 168 11.03 3.48 -11.23
N PRO A 169 10.32 4.21 -12.13
CA PRO A 169 10.90 4.77 -13.35
C PRO A 169 12.03 5.76 -13.09
N SER A 170 11.83 6.68 -12.14
CA SER A 170 12.82 7.73 -11.82
C SER A 170 14.08 7.17 -11.17
N LEU A 171 14.01 5.95 -10.62
CA LEU A 171 15.13 5.26 -9.99
C LEU A 171 15.87 4.35 -10.99
N THR A 172 15.22 3.94 -12.08
CA THR A 172 15.80 3.03 -13.08
C THR A 172 16.97 3.69 -13.80
N GLY A 173 18.10 2.98 -13.92
CA GLY A 173 19.33 3.51 -14.52
C GLY A 173 20.11 4.51 -13.66
N SER A 174 19.61 4.85 -12.46
CA SER A 174 20.31 5.71 -11.49
C SER A 174 21.15 4.90 -10.48
N PRO A 175 22.16 5.50 -9.81
CA PRO A 175 22.85 4.85 -8.69
C PRO A 175 21.90 4.41 -7.56
N ARG A 176 20.72 5.05 -7.44
CA ARG A 176 19.70 4.75 -6.44
C ARG A 176 18.90 3.48 -6.75
N TRP A 177 19.01 2.94 -7.96
CA TRP A 177 18.38 1.66 -8.32
C TRP A 177 18.77 0.53 -7.37
N HIS A 178 20.06 0.44 -7.02
CA HIS A 178 20.55 -0.58 -6.09
C HIS A 178 19.95 -0.41 -4.69
N ALA A 179 19.82 0.83 -4.22
CA ALA A 179 19.19 1.14 -2.93
C ALA A 179 17.71 0.76 -2.95
N PHE A 180 16.99 1.00 -4.05
CA PHE A 180 15.60 0.60 -4.22
C PHE A 180 15.41 -0.92 -4.21
N ILE A 181 16.25 -1.67 -4.92
CA ILE A 181 16.22 -3.14 -4.89
C ILE A 181 16.55 -3.66 -3.49
N ALA A 182 17.54 -3.07 -2.80
CA ALA A 182 17.86 -3.43 -1.42
C ALA A 182 16.68 -3.12 -0.47
N PHE A 183 15.99 -2.00 -0.66
CA PHE A 183 14.79 -1.64 0.07
C PHE A 183 13.67 -2.67 -0.12
N LEU A 184 13.37 -3.09 -1.35
CA LEU A 184 12.35 -4.12 -1.62
C LEU A 184 12.71 -5.48 -0.99
N ARG A 185 13.99 -5.86 -0.99
CA ARG A 185 14.47 -7.06 -0.28
C ARG A 185 14.32 -6.93 1.22
N GLY A 186 14.63 -5.77 1.78
CA GLY A 186 14.41 -5.46 3.19
C GLY A 186 12.93 -5.55 3.55
N LEU A 187 12.05 -5.05 2.68
CA LEU A 187 10.60 -5.08 2.86
C LEU A 187 10.06 -6.52 2.94
N GLN A 188 10.53 -7.42 2.07
CA GLN A 188 10.20 -8.85 2.15
C GLN A 188 10.65 -9.48 3.48
N GLN A 189 11.79 -9.06 4.02
CA GLN A 189 12.28 -9.57 5.29
C GLN A 189 11.44 -9.07 6.47
N VAL A 190 11.05 -7.79 6.44
CA VAL A 190 10.16 -7.19 7.45
C VAL A 190 8.78 -7.84 7.43
N ALA A 191 8.22 -8.04 6.23
CA ALA A 191 6.95 -8.73 6.01
C ALA A 191 6.92 -10.07 6.76
N LYS A 192 7.91 -10.93 6.50
CA LYS A 192 8.01 -12.25 7.12
C LYS A 192 8.21 -12.20 8.64
N ARG A 193 9.08 -11.32 9.13
CA ARG A 193 9.42 -11.25 10.56
C ARG A 193 8.25 -10.75 11.41
N ARG A 194 7.49 -9.79 10.90
CA ARG A 194 6.42 -9.09 11.62
C ARG A 194 5.03 -9.55 11.20
N ASN A 195 4.95 -10.57 10.37
CA ASN A 195 3.71 -11.11 9.85
C ASN A 195 2.87 -10.10 9.06
N ILE A 196 3.53 -9.17 8.38
CA ILE A 196 2.89 -8.10 7.62
C ILE A 196 2.65 -8.59 6.20
N THR A 197 1.42 -8.46 5.71
CA THR A 197 1.11 -8.65 4.29
C THR A 197 1.22 -7.31 3.58
N ILE A 198 1.85 -7.28 2.40
CA ILE A 198 2.09 -6.04 1.66
C ILE A 198 1.57 -6.19 0.24
N TYR A 199 0.70 -5.28 -0.18
CA TYR A 199 0.29 -5.14 -1.57
C TYR A 199 1.11 -4.04 -2.26
N LEU A 200 1.69 -4.42 -3.39
CA LEU A 200 2.58 -3.59 -4.18
C LEU A 200 2.04 -3.52 -5.63
N PRO A 201 1.09 -2.63 -5.94
CA PRO A 201 0.65 -2.40 -7.31
C PRO A 201 1.81 -1.90 -8.19
N LEU A 202 1.97 -2.56 -9.34
CA LEU A 202 2.93 -2.18 -10.37
C LEU A 202 2.28 -2.33 -11.76
N THR A 203 2.37 -1.29 -12.56
CA THR A 203 1.88 -1.31 -13.94
C THR A 203 2.94 -1.97 -14.82
N SER A 204 2.52 -2.94 -15.63
CA SER A 204 3.41 -3.65 -16.55
C SER A 204 3.95 -2.73 -17.65
N GLY A 205 5.16 -3.00 -18.12
CA GLY A 205 5.79 -2.22 -19.20
C GLY A 205 6.45 -0.91 -18.75
N ILE A 206 6.38 -0.59 -17.46
CA ILE A 206 7.00 0.61 -16.87
C ILE A 206 8.48 0.39 -16.53
N LEU A 207 8.85 -0.83 -16.19
CA LEU A 207 10.24 -1.24 -15.93
C LEU A 207 10.75 -2.04 -17.12
N ASP A 208 11.99 -1.75 -17.53
CA ASP A 208 12.67 -2.54 -18.55
C ASP A 208 12.78 -4.00 -18.11
N ARG A 209 12.49 -4.92 -19.04
CA ARG A 209 12.74 -6.34 -18.79
C ARG A 209 14.25 -6.54 -18.66
N SER A 210 14.70 -7.15 -17.57
CA SER A 210 16.06 -7.65 -17.46
C SER A 210 16.33 -8.57 -18.66
N ARG A 211 17.27 -8.19 -19.53
CA ARG A 211 17.77 -9.05 -20.61
C ARG A 211 18.61 -10.18 -20.05
#